data_AF-A0ABC8UXW6-F1
#
_entry.id   AF-A0ABC8UXW6-F1
#
_cell.length_a   1.000
_cell.length_b   1.000
_cell.length_c   1.000
_cell.angle_alpha   90.00
_cell.angle_beta   90.00
_cell.angle_gamma   90.00
#
_symmetry.space_group_name_H-M   'P 1'
#
loop_
_entity.id
_entity.type
_entity.pdbx_description
1 polymer ?
#
loop_
_entity_poly.entity_id
_entity_poly.type
_entity_poly.pdbx_seq_one_letter_code
_entity_poly.pdbx_strand_id
1 'polypeptide(L)'
;MAAPEEIVMEEVSRRRSMVRREEGQGSSGRNIHAPVMEELSIQIDPTGDNEWLRSLANEGGVSGDSALANPKIQKVPPMLRGIESNKKCYDPLVVSIGPFHHGKSELEPMEKHKDYLAKQYAKKCKVSLQELHKRLEEVVESARKCYTEDSTQSFDDKAFARMMFLDGCFLLQFIYCLVHGNHKDLKMKSHDMAFVRRDFFLLENQLPFQVLKVLMNWRFERNEGEKIITMFINRSRAQQEGLLGLEERSDRDHLPTHLLEIVREQLIDVSAFYEGGCYLRGEWLSYRSAKELRTVGIHFKRSESQRFSDIKFESSGFFSSHLRLPPITIDDSTKSKLLNLVAYEACPDTPDDFGVTSYVCFMDSIIDHDKDVEELRSKGILLNFLGSDEQVADLFNEIATDLVPNPHGYAHVKECIENHYKNKTKVWMAEWRHAHFSSPWTVITFVLAIFAILLSVTQTILAVFQTFFT
;
A
#
# COMPACT_ATOMS: atom_id res chain seq x y z
N MET A 1 -47.71 26.28 -0.08
CA MET A 1 -46.76 25.61 -1.00
C MET A 1 -46.02 26.68 -1.76
N ALA A 2 -44.78 26.94 -1.34
CA ALA A 2 -43.75 27.63 -2.10
C ALA A 2 -42.51 26.72 -1.98
N ALA A 3 -41.77 26.57 -3.09
CA ALA A 3 -40.80 25.50 -3.30
C ALA A 3 -39.47 25.73 -2.56
N PRO A 4 -38.68 24.67 -2.27
CA PRO A 4 -37.45 24.75 -1.46
C PRO A 4 -36.28 25.50 -2.11
N GLU A 5 -36.38 25.89 -3.39
CA GLU A 5 -35.26 26.47 -4.15
C GLU A 5 -35.01 27.96 -3.86
N GLU A 6 -36.03 28.72 -3.45
CA GLU A 6 -35.89 30.17 -3.17
C GLU A 6 -35.07 30.44 -1.90
N ILE A 7 -35.16 29.56 -0.90
CA ILE A 7 -34.44 29.67 0.38
C ILE A 7 -32.93 29.37 0.20
N VAL A 8 -32.59 28.50 -0.74
CA VAL A 8 -31.18 28.12 -1.02
C VAL A 8 -30.45 29.25 -1.76
N MET A 9 -31.12 29.98 -2.65
CA MET A 9 -30.51 31.08 -3.40
C MET A 9 -30.28 32.34 -2.56
N GLU A 10 -31.13 32.60 -1.56
CA GLU A 10 -30.98 33.76 -0.67
C GLU A 10 -29.80 33.58 0.31
N GLU A 11 -29.58 32.34 0.79
CA GLU A 11 -28.48 31.99 1.70
C GLU A 11 -27.10 32.02 1.00
N VAL A 12 -27.04 31.61 -0.28
CA VAL A 12 -25.83 31.66 -1.11
C VAL A 12 -25.43 33.10 -1.47
N SER A 13 -26.41 33.98 -1.69
CA SER A 13 -26.17 35.40 -1.97
C SER A 13 -25.66 36.15 -0.72
N ARG A 14 -26.16 35.81 0.48
CA ARG A 14 -25.65 36.35 1.76
C ARG A 14 -24.18 35.99 2.00
N ARG A 15 -23.79 34.73 1.76
CA ARG A 15 -22.40 34.27 1.93
C ARG A 15 -21.42 34.96 0.97
N ARG A 16 -21.83 35.24 -0.28
CA ARG A 16 -21.00 35.99 -1.24
C ARG A 16 -20.76 37.45 -0.85
N SER A 17 -21.65 38.04 -0.04
CA SER A 17 -21.50 39.43 0.45
C SER A 17 -20.52 39.55 1.63
N MET A 18 -20.39 38.49 2.44
CA MET A 18 -19.43 38.46 3.56
C MET A 18 -17.99 38.24 3.09
N VAL A 19 -17.78 37.39 2.07
CA VAL A 19 -16.44 37.09 1.55
C VAL A 19 -15.78 38.32 0.89
N ARG A 20 -16.56 39.24 0.29
CA ARG A 20 -16.02 40.48 -0.30
C ARG A 20 -15.58 41.54 0.72
N ARG A 21 -15.91 41.38 2.01
CA ARG A 21 -15.53 42.36 3.05
C ARG A 21 -14.19 42.05 3.72
N GLU A 22 -13.64 40.84 3.56
CA GLU A 22 -12.39 40.43 4.21
C GLU A 22 -11.14 40.58 3.31
N GLU A 23 -11.29 40.73 2.00
CA GLU A 23 -10.14 40.93 1.08
C GLU A 23 -9.60 42.37 1.02
N GLY A 24 -10.08 43.25 1.92
CA GLY A 24 -9.81 44.68 1.88
C GLY A 24 -9.09 45.23 3.10
N GLN A 25 -8.08 44.57 3.66
CA GLN A 25 -7.14 45.22 4.60
C GLN A 25 -5.82 44.45 4.74
N GLY A 26 -4.71 45.13 4.42
CA GLY A 26 -3.38 44.54 4.29
C GLY A 26 -2.61 44.29 5.59
N SER A 27 -1.60 43.43 5.45
CA SER A 27 -0.29 43.43 6.11
C SER A 27 -0.22 43.89 7.57
N SER A 28 -0.16 42.94 8.51
CA SER A 28 0.83 42.96 9.60
C SER A 28 0.90 41.60 10.29
N GLY A 29 2.12 41.12 10.56
CA GLY A 29 2.37 39.81 11.16
C GLY A 29 1.74 39.65 12.53
N ARG A 30 1.03 38.53 12.73
CA ARG A 30 0.67 37.99 14.05
C ARG A 30 0.78 36.46 14.01
N ASN A 31 1.50 35.93 14.99
CA ASN A 31 1.51 34.52 15.35
C ASN A 31 0.08 34.00 15.45
N ILE A 32 -0.27 33.02 14.63
CA ILE A 32 -1.55 32.32 14.71
C ILE A 32 -1.38 31.23 15.77
N HIS A 33 -1.92 31.47 16.96
CA HIS A 33 -2.19 30.41 17.92
C HIS A 33 -3.24 29.46 17.33
N ALA A 34 -3.00 28.16 17.42
CA ALA A 34 -3.99 27.14 17.08
C ALA A 34 -5.29 27.37 17.89
N PRO A 35 -6.48 27.30 17.28
CA PRO A 35 -7.72 27.43 18.02
C PRO A 35 -7.88 26.25 18.98
N VAL A 36 -8.10 26.56 20.25
CA VAL A 36 -8.51 25.59 21.28
C VAL A 36 -9.86 25.02 20.85
N MET A 37 -9.96 23.70 20.68
CA MET A 37 -11.24 23.04 20.48
C MET A 37 -12.08 23.20 21.75
N GLU A 38 -13.15 23.99 21.66
CA GLU A 38 -14.23 23.97 22.66
C GLU A 38 -14.99 22.63 22.49
N GLU A 39 -15.03 21.82 23.55
CA GLU A 39 -15.87 20.62 23.60
C GLU A 39 -17.34 21.03 23.43
N LEU A 40 -17.92 20.70 22.27
CA LEU A 40 -19.35 20.78 22.03
C LEU A 40 -20.08 19.76 22.91
N SER A 41 -20.54 20.19 24.09
CA SER A 41 -21.45 19.40 24.90
C SER A 41 -22.84 19.39 24.26
N ILE A 42 -23.26 18.24 23.75
CA ILE A 42 -24.61 18.06 23.20
C ILE A 42 -25.59 18.07 24.38
N GLN A 43 -26.42 19.11 24.50
CA GLN A 43 -27.51 19.13 25.47
C GLN A 43 -28.68 18.31 24.94
N ILE A 44 -28.83 17.07 25.42
CA ILE A 44 -29.99 16.23 25.18
C ILE A 44 -30.93 16.36 26.39
N ASP A 45 -32.20 16.66 26.16
CA ASP A 45 -33.23 16.69 27.21
C ASP A 45 -33.45 15.27 27.77
N PRO A 46 -33.07 14.98 29.03
CA PRO A 46 -33.21 13.65 29.61
C PRO A 46 -34.68 13.23 29.83
N THR A 47 -35.63 14.15 29.67
CA THR A 47 -37.08 13.89 29.85
C THR A 47 -37.79 13.39 28.58
N GLY A 48 -37.13 13.38 27.41
CA GLY A 48 -37.72 12.87 26.18
C GLY A 48 -37.95 11.36 26.19
N ASP A 49 -39.13 10.90 25.74
CA ASP A 49 -39.54 9.48 25.69
C ASP A 49 -38.77 8.62 24.67
N ASN A 50 -37.77 9.17 23.98
CA ASN A 50 -37.03 8.44 22.96
C ASN A 50 -35.87 7.66 23.59
N GLU A 51 -36.10 6.37 23.81
CA GLU A 51 -35.15 5.40 24.37
C GLU A 51 -33.80 5.37 23.61
N TRP A 52 -33.83 5.58 22.28
CA TRP A 52 -32.61 5.68 21.46
C TRP A 52 -31.78 6.94 21.77
N LEU A 53 -32.40 8.08 22.06
CA LEU A 53 -31.67 9.29 22.44
C LEU A 53 -31.04 9.14 23.83
N ARG A 54 -31.67 8.38 24.73
CA ARG A 54 -31.12 8.05 26.05
C ARG A 54 -29.96 7.07 25.96
N SER A 55 -29.98 6.11 25.03
CA SER A 55 -28.84 5.20 24.84
C SER A 55 -27.59 5.95 24.36
N LEU A 56 -27.75 6.98 23.53
CA LEU A 56 -26.64 7.85 23.10
C LEU A 56 -26.04 8.70 24.23
N ALA A 57 -26.84 9.05 25.25
CA ALA A 57 -26.37 9.85 26.39
C ALA A 57 -25.64 9.01 27.47
N ASN A 58 -25.86 7.68 27.47
CA ASN A 58 -25.26 6.75 28.43
C ASN A 58 -23.97 6.08 27.91
N GLU A 59 -23.63 6.24 26.64
CA GLU A 59 -22.28 5.91 26.16
C GLU A 59 -21.33 6.99 26.69
N GLY A 60 -20.73 6.68 27.85
CA GLY A 60 -19.86 7.55 28.61
C GLY A 60 -18.77 8.20 27.76
N GLY A 61 -18.39 9.41 28.19
CA GLY A 61 -17.40 10.25 27.52
C GLY A 61 -16.25 9.47 26.93
N VAL A 62 -16.05 9.63 25.63
CA VAL A 62 -14.83 9.24 24.94
C VAL A 62 -13.71 10.05 25.59
N SER A 63 -13.05 9.46 26.57
CA SER A 63 -11.77 9.95 27.06
C SER A 63 -10.85 10.06 25.86
N GLY A 64 -10.39 11.27 25.55
CA GLY A 64 -9.50 11.60 24.43
C GLY A 64 -8.10 10.96 24.46
N ASP A 65 -7.93 9.87 25.20
CA ASP A 65 -6.81 8.94 25.12
C ASP A 65 -7.36 7.57 24.72
N SER A 66 -7.78 7.40 23.46
CA SER A 66 -7.87 6.06 22.89
C SER A 66 -6.44 5.58 22.68
N ALA A 67 -5.85 4.98 23.72
CA ALA A 67 -4.82 3.98 23.47
C ALA A 67 -5.47 2.99 22.49
N LEU A 68 -5.06 3.03 21.21
CA LEU A 68 -5.60 2.15 20.18
C LEU A 68 -5.58 0.74 20.77
N ALA A 69 -6.75 0.12 20.93
CA ALA A 69 -6.79 -1.28 21.33
C ALA A 69 -5.87 -2.04 20.37
N ASN A 70 -5.03 -2.94 20.90
CA ASN A 70 -4.10 -3.69 20.04
C ASN A 70 -4.87 -4.28 18.84
N PRO A 71 -4.42 -4.03 17.60
CA PRO A 71 -5.12 -4.50 16.41
C PRO A 71 -5.39 -6.00 16.50
N LYS A 72 -6.58 -6.44 16.11
CA LYS A 72 -6.99 -7.83 16.04
C LYS A 72 -6.77 -8.39 14.64
N ILE A 73 -6.74 -9.72 14.54
CA ILE A 73 -6.91 -10.44 13.29
C ILE A 73 -8.40 -10.39 12.95
N GLN A 74 -8.73 -9.53 12.00
CA GLN A 74 -10.09 -9.21 11.59
C GLN A 74 -10.55 -10.07 10.40
N LYS A 75 -11.85 -10.06 10.15
CA LYS A 75 -12.42 -10.54 8.89
C LYS A 75 -12.23 -9.50 7.80
N VAL A 76 -12.16 -9.95 6.55
CA VAL A 76 -12.18 -9.05 5.39
C VAL A 76 -13.48 -8.24 5.42
N PRO A 77 -13.41 -6.90 5.35
CA PRO A 77 -14.60 -6.05 5.35
C PRO A 77 -15.62 -6.47 4.28
N PRO A 78 -16.92 -6.51 4.60
CA PRO A 78 -17.95 -6.97 3.67
C PRO A 78 -17.95 -6.24 2.32
N MET A 79 -17.61 -4.95 2.31
CA MET A 79 -17.53 -4.15 1.08
C MET A 79 -16.47 -4.68 0.11
N LEU A 80 -15.32 -5.14 0.62
CA LEU A 80 -14.24 -5.72 -0.21
C LEU A 80 -14.54 -7.17 -0.56
N ARG A 81 -15.06 -7.94 0.41
CA ARG A 81 -15.39 -9.36 0.21
C ARG A 81 -16.56 -9.57 -0.78
N GLY A 82 -17.46 -8.59 -0.89
CA GLY A 82 -18.62 -8.62 -1.78
C GLY A 82 -18.30 -8.45 -3.26
N ILE A 83 -17.08 -8.05 -3.63
CA ILE A 83 -16.66 -7.87 -5.02
C ILE A 83 -16.37 -9.26 -5.63
N GLU A 84 -17.20 -9.68 -6.58
CA GLU A 84 -17.19 -11.07 -7.10
C GLU A 84 -15.85 -11.44 -7.76
N SER A 85 -15.22 -10.52 -8.49
CA SER A 85 -13.90 -10.73 -9.12
C SER A 85 -12.76 -10.92 -8.11
N ASN A 86 -12.98 -10.53 -6.84
CA ASN A 86 -11.98 -10.55 -5.77
C ASN A 86 -12.20 -11.69 -4.76
N LYS A 87 -13.34 -12.40 -4.83
CA LYS A 87 -13.73 -13.42 -3.84
C LYS A 87 -12.65 -14.49 -3.59
N LYS A 88 -12.04 -15.01 -4.66
CA LYS A 88 -10.98 -16.02 -4.58
C LYS A 88 -9.65 -15.49 -4.02
N CYS A 89 -9.51 -14.18 -3.82
CA CYS A 89 -8.28 -13.56 -3.31
C CYS A 89 -8.17 -13.61 -1.79
N TYR A 90 -9.26 -13.88 -1.07
CA TYR A 90 -9.31 -13.86 0.40
C TYR A 90 -9.30 -15.26 1.03
N ASP A 91 -9.76 -16.29 0.31
CA ASP A 91 -9.77 -17.65 0.83
C ASP A 91 -8.43 -18.38 0.57
N PRO A 92 -7.95 -19.22 1.52
CA PRO A 92 -6.77 -20.06 1.34
C PRO A 92 -7.02 -21.11 0.26
N LEU A 93 -5.97 -21.43 -0.50
CA LEU A 93 -6.03 -22.44 -1.56
C LEU A 93 -5.61 -23.82 -1.09
N VAL A 94 -4.66 -23.90 -0.16
CA VAL A 94 -4.05 -25.17 0.27
C VAL A 94 -3.90 -25.31 1.76
N VAL A 95 -3.82 -24.23 2.54
CA VAL A 95 -3.59 -24.33 3.99
C VAL A 95 -4.40 -23.32 4.80
N SER A 96 -5.19 -23.83 5.74
CA SER A 96 -5.76 -23.03 6.83
C SER A 96 -4.71 -22.76 7.90
N ILE A 97 -4.68 -21.56 8.44
CA ILE A 97 -3.82 -21.14 9.54
C ILE A 97 -4.69 -20.29 10.47
N GLY A 98 -4.83 -20.73 11.71
CA GLY A 98 -5.75 -20.12 12.65
C GLY A 98 -7.22 -20.52 12.41
N PRO A 99 -8.16 -19.85 13.09
CA PRO A 99 -9.51 -20.37 13.31
C PRO A 99 -10.49 -20.14 12.14
N PHE A 100 -10.36 -19.07 11.35
CA PHE A 100 -11.37 -18.67 10.35
C PHE A 100 -11.65 -19.71 9.26
N HIS A 101 -10.63 -20.46 8.87
CA HIS A 101 -10.71 -21.47 7.80
C HIS A 101 -10.48 -22.90 8.31
N HIS A 102 -10.37 -23.06 9.64
CA HIS A 102 -10.11 -24.36 10.24
C HIS A 102 -11.26 -25.34 9.99
N GLY A 103 -10.92 -26.58 9.62
CA GLY A 103 -11.91 -27.65 9.41
C GLY A 103 -12.61 -27.63 8.05
N LYS A 104 -12.26 -26.71 7.13
CA LYS A 104 -12.76 -26.73 5.75
C LYS A 104 -12.27 -27.99 5.02
N SER A 105 -13.21 -28.72 4.39
CA SER A 105 -12.95 -30.02 3.75
C SER A 105 -11.88 -29.96 2.65
N GLU A 106 -11.85 -28.86 1.92
CA GLU A 106 -10.93 -28.60 0.81
C GLU A 106 -9.49 -28.38 1.28
N LEU A 107 -9.26 -28.08 2.57
CA LEU A 107 -7.93 -27.85 3.17
C LEU A 107 -7.43 -29.04 3.99
N GLU A 108 -8.26 -30.07 4.20
CA GLU A 108 -7.93 -31.27 4.97
C GLU A 108 -6.61 -31.97 4.55
N PRO A 109 -6.24 -32.04 3.25
CA PRO A 109 -4.98 -32.67 2.84
C PRO A 109 -3.75 -32.05 3.52
N MET A 110 -3.74 -30.72 3.72
CA MET A 110 -2.62 -30.04 4.34
C MET A 110 -2.64 -30.12 5.86
N GLU A 111 -3.81 -30.26 6.49
CA GLU A 111 -3.91 -30.49 7.94
C GLU A 111 -3.12 -31.74 8.37
N LYS A 112 -3.20 -32.82 7.58
CA LYS A 112 -2.40 -34.04 7.82
C LYS A 112 -0.90 -33.79 7.71
N HIS A 113 -0.50 -32.86 6.84
CA HIS A 113 0.90 -32.51 6.62
C HIS A 113 1.45 -31.60 7.72
N LYS A 114 0.60 -30.82 8.39
CA LYS A 114 1.00 -30.01 9.55
C LYS A 114 1.58 -30.86 10.67
N ASP A 115 1.01 -32.02 10.95
CA ASP A 115 1.55 -32.95 11.95
C ASP A 115 2.99 -33.38 11.62
N TYR A 116 3.29 -33.61 10.33
CA TYR A 116 4.64 -33.96 9.90
C TYR A 116 5.63 -32.81 10.15
N LEU A 117 5.30 -31.59 9.73
CA LEU A 117 6.17 -30.42 9.93
C LEU A 117 6.28 -30.00 11.40
N ALA A 118 5.21 -30.13 12.19
CA ALA A 118 5.25 -29.89 13.62
C ALA A 118 6.21 -30.86 14.34
N LYS A 119 6.24 -32.14 13.93
CA LYS A 119 7.23 -33.11 14.43
C LYS A 119 8.66 -32.73 14.04
N GLN A 120 8.88 -32.23 12.81
CA GLN A 120 10.21 -31.77 12.39
C GLN A 120 10.65 -30.52 13.17
N TYR A 121 9.73 -29.59 13.41
CA TYR A 121 9.94 -28.42 14.24
C TYR A 121 10.38 -28.83 15.65
N ALA A 122 9.60 -29.70 16.29
CA ALA A 122 9.83 -30.13 17.68
C ALA A 122 11.15 -30.87 17.89
N LYS A 123 11.64 -31.63 16.90
CA LYS A 123 12.96 -32.30 16.96
C LYS A 123 14.15 -31.34 17.12
N LYS A 124 13.95 -30.06 16.80
CA LYS A 124 14.98 -29.01 16.89
C LYS A 124 14.73 -28.05 18.06
N CYS A 125 13.69 -28.26 18.85
CA CYS A 125 13.41 -27.47 20.04
C CYS A 125 14.31 -27.89 21.21
N LYS A 126 14.52 -26.95 22.14
CA LYS A 126 15.29 -27.15 23.38
C LYS A 126 14.52 -27.96 24.44
N VAL A 127 13.23 -28.16 24.24
CA VAL A 127 12.30 -28.79 25.19
C VAL A 127 11.44 -29.86 24.51
N SER A 128 10.79 -30.72 25.31
CA SER A 128 9.87 -31.73 24.81
C SER A 128 8.61 -31.10 24.22
N LEU A 129 7.89 -31.87 23.38
CA LEU A 129 6.63 -31.41 22.77
C LEU A 129 5.54 -31.13 23.81
N GLN A 130 5.52 -31.89 24.91
CA GLN A 130 4.59 -31.69 26.02
C GLN A 130 4.87 -30.37 26.76
N GLU A 131 6.14 -30.08 27.04
CA GLU A 131 6.52 -28.81 27.67
C GLU A 131 6.21 -27.64 26.75
N LEU A 132 6.51 -27.75 25.45
CA LEU A 132 6.22 -26.68 24.50
C LEU A 132 4.71 -26.40 24.39
N HIS A 133 3.87 -27.44 24.39
CA HIS A 133 2.42 -27.29 24.40
C HIS A 133 1.92 -26.60 25.68
N LYS A 134 2.42 -27.02 26.84
CA LYS A 134 2.07 -26.41 28.13
C LYS A 134 2.40 -24.91 28.17
N ARG A 135 3.55 -24.50 27.61
CA ARG A 135 3.91 -23.07 27.50
C ARG A 135 3.00 -22.30 26.58
N LEU A 136 2.45 -22.95 25.56
CA LEU A 136 1.49 -22.30 24.68
C LEU A 136 0.13 -22.13 25.37
N GLU A 137 -0.28 -23.07 26.22
CA GLU A 137 -1.47 -22.94 27.06
C GLU A 137 -1.40 -21.68 27.95
N GLU A 138 -0.20 -21.27 28.41
CA GLU A 138 0.00 -20.04 29.20
C GLU A 138 -0.34 -18.74 28.43
N VAL A 139 -0.30 -18.76 27.10
CA VAL A 139 -0.58 -17.57 26.23
C VAL A 139 -1.84 -17.74 25.40
N VAL A 140 -2.60 -18.82 25.60
CA VAL A 140 -3.75 -19.16 24.74
C VAL A 140 -4.88 -18.14 24.87
N GLU A 141 -5.14 -17.67 26.09
CA GLU A 141 -6.18 -16.68 26.35
C GLU A 141 -5.84 -15.32 25.72
N SER A 142 -4.56 -14.89 25.80
CA SER A 142 -4.13 -13.65 25.16
C SER A 142 -4.14 -13.78 23.63
N ALA A 143 -3.72 -14.94 23.10
CA ALA A 143 -3.80 -15.23 21.68
C ALA A 143 -5.26 -15.22 21.17
N ARG A 144 -6.21 -15.73 21.95
CA ARG A 144 -7.64 -15.71 21.60
C ARG A 144 -8.18 -14.28 21.51
N LYS A 145 -7.73 -13.37 22.39
CA LYS A 145 -8.12 -11.94 22.37
C LYS A 145 -7.64 -11.19 21.12
N CYS A 146 -6.65 -11.73 20.40
CA CYS A 146 -6.21 -11.20 19.11
C CYS A 146 -7.17 -11.52 17.97
N TYR A 147 -8.28 -12.22 18.20
CA TYR A 147 -9.29 -12.54 17.17
C TYR A 147 -10.64 -11.89 17.49
N THR A 148 -11.52 -11.79 16.50
CA THR A 148 -12.93 -11.47 16.73
C THR A 148 -13.62 -12.62 17.46
N GLU A 149 -14.54 -12.32 18.39
CA GLU A 149 -15.12 -13.35 19.27
C GLU A 149 -15.80 -14.48 18.49
N ASP A 150 -16.57 -14.12 17.47
CA ASP A 150 -17.30 -15.04 16.60
C ASP A 150 -16.40 -16.05 15.86
N SER A 151 -15.13 -15.72 15.66
CA SER A 151 -14.18 -16.61 14.98
C SER A 151 -13.66 -17.75 15.86
N THR A 152 -13.71 -17.60 17.19
CA THR A 152 -13.09 -18.57 18.11
C THR A 152 -14.09 -19.31 19.01
N GLN A 153 -15.36 -18.90 19.03
CA GLN A 153 -16.42 -19.46 19.88
C GLN A 153 -16.67 -20.97 19.69
N SER A 154 -16.37 -21.52 18.51
CA SER A 154 -16.52 -22.95 18.22
C SER A 154 -15.42 -23.84 18.81
N PHE A 155 -14.37 -23.25 19.40
CA PHE A 155 -13.22 -23.99 19.92
C PHE A 155 -13.10 -23.84 21.43
N ASP A 156 -13.12 -24.96 22.15
CA ASP A 156 -12.65 -24.99 23.53
C ASP A 156 -11.14 -24.64 23.61
N ASP A 157 -10.64 -24.33 24.80
CA ASP A 157 -9.27 -23.85 24.97
C ASP A 157 -8.23 -24.90 24.56
N LYS A 158 -8.54 -26.18 24.70
CA LYS A 158 -7.62 -27.27 24.34
C LYS A 158 -7.53 -27.42 22.82
N ALA A 159 -8.66 -27.36 22.13
CA ALA A 159 -8.73 -27.40 20.68
C ALA A 159 -8.05 -26.16 20.07
N PHE A 160 -8.29 -24.98 20.63
CA PHE A 160 -7.66 -23.75 20.18
C PHE A 160 -6.14 -23.74 20.45
N ALA A 161 -5.68 -24.15 21.64
CA ALA A 161 -4.25 -24.30 21.93
C ALA A 161 -3.56 -25.26 20.96
N ARG A 162 -4.19 -26.42 20.69
CA ARG A 162 -3.68 -27.40 19.73
C ARG A 162 -3.56 -26.82 18.33
N MET A 163 -4.55 -26.05 17.89
CA MET A 163 -4.54 -25.38 16.58
C MET A 163 -3.37 -24.38 16.50
N MET A 164 -3.26 -23.47 17.48
CA MET A 164 -2.16 -22.50 17.53
C MET A 164 -0.79 -23.18 17.51
N PHE A 165 -0.65 -24.31 18.22
CA PHE A 165 0.59 -25.08 18.27
C PHE A 165 0.95 -25.67 16.90
N LEU A 166 0.03 -26.42 16.29
CA LEU A 166 0.29 -27.09 15.01
C LEU A 166 0.54 -26.08 13.90
N ASP A 167 -0.28 -25.04 13.81
CA ASP A 167 -0.19 -24.02 12.78
C ASP A 167 1.08 -23.17 12.94
N GLY A 168 1.43 -22.80 14.18
CA GLY A 168 2.65 -22.05 14.47
C GLY A 168 3.91 -22.86 14.17
N CYS A 169 3.95 -24.14 14.55
CA CYS A 169 5.07 -25.03 14.23
C CYS A 169 5.19 -25.27 12.71
N PHE A 170 4.06 -25.48 12.02
CA PHE A 170 4.02 -25.62 10.57
C PHE A 170 4.59 -24.38 9.88
N LEU A 171 4.08 -23.19 10.21
CA LEU A 171 4.50 -21.92 9.62
C LEU A 171 6.00 -21.68 9.83
N LEU A 172 6.49 -21.81 11.07
CA LEU A 172 7.90 -21.56 11.37
C LEU A 172 8.83 -22.60 10.73
N GLN A 173 8.44 -23.88 10.68
CA GLN A 173 9.21 -24.91 9.98
C GLN A 173 9.26 -24.67 8.48
N PHE A 174 8.13 -24.28 7.88
CA PHE A 174 8.02 -23.96 6.47
C PHE A 174 8.95 -22.80 6.10
N ILE A 175 8.84 -21.69 6.84
CA ILE A 175 9.68 -20.51 6.70
C ILE A 175 11.16 -20.87 6.85
N TYR A 176 11.53 -21.64 7.87
CA TYR A 176 12.92 -22.07 8.10
C TYR A 176 13.49 -22.83 6.89
N CYS A 177 12.75 -23.80 6.36
CA CYS A 177 13.18 -24.61 5.22
C CYS A 177 13.37 -23.77 3.95
N LEU A 178 12.47 -22.82 3.66
CA LEU A 178 12.62 -21.96 2.48
C LEU A 178 13.80 -21.00 2.61
N VAL A 179 14.02 -20.40 3.78
CA VAL A 179 15.13 -19.47 4.01
C VAL A 179 16.49 -20.17 3.87
N HIS A 180 16.62 -21.38 4.40
CA HIS A 180 17.89 -22.13 4.39
C HIS A 180 18.08 -23.03 3.16
N GLY A 181 17.16 -23.00 2.18
CA GLY A 181 17.27 -23.82 0.97
C GLY A 181 16.93 -25.31 1.17
N ASN A 182 16.44 -25.71 2.35
CA ASN A 182 16.08 -27.08 2.72
C ASN A 182 14.65 -27.46 2.28
N HIS A 183 14.24 -27.03 1.08
CA HIS A 183 12.87 -27.24 0.57
C HIS A 183 12.48 -28.73 0.44
N LYS A 184 13.45 -29.63 0.27
CA LYS A 184 13.21 -31.10 0.23
C LYS A 184 12.70 -31.67 1.55
N ASP A 185 12.97 -31.00 2.66
CA ASP A 185 12.50 -31.42 4.00
C ASP A 185 11.01 -31.12 4.18
N LEU A 186 10.44 -30.25 3.34
CA LEU A 186 9.00 -29.97 3.37
C LEU A 186 8.17 -31.12 2.82
N LYS A 187 8.76 -32.03 2.02
CA LYS A 187 8.03 -33.11 1.34
C LYS A 187 6.80 -32.61 0.55
N MET A 188 6.93 -31.41 -0.01
CA MET A 188 5.92 -30.73 -0.84
C MET A 188 6.44 -30.54 -2.26
N LYS A 189 5.53 -30.44 -3.23
CA LYS A 189 5.90 -30.03 -4.58
C LYS A 189 6.04 -28.50 -4.64
N SER A 190 6.73 -27.99 -5.66
CA SER A 190 6.98 -26.55 -5.81
C SER A 190 5.70 -25.73 -5.92
N HIS A 191 4.64 -26.26 -6.55
CA HIS A 191 3.35 -25.57 -6.63
C HIS A 191 2.67 -25.46 -5.26
N ASP A 192 2.69 -26.54 -4.46
CA ASP A 192 2.13 -26.51 -3.10
C ASP A 192 2.85 -25.47 -2.25
N MET A 193 4.19 -25.40 -2.35
CA MET A 193 4.98 -24.39 -1.63
C MET A 193 4.62 -22.96 -2.05
N ALA A 194 4.35 -22.72 -3.34
CA ALA A 194 3.93 -21.41 -3.83
C ALA A 194 2.56 -21.01 -3.27
N PHE A 195 1.61 -21.95 -3.21
CA PHE A 195 0.28 -21.70 -2.64
C PHE A 195 0.30 -21.55 -1.12
N VAL A 196 1.12 -22.33 -0.40
CA VAL A 196 1.33 -22.13 1.05
C VAL A 196 1.91 -20.74 1.32
N ARG A 197 2.88 -20.29 0.52
CA ARG A 197 3.44 -18.94 0.63
C ARG A 197 2.37 -17.86 0.41
N ARG A 198 1.48 -18.02 -0.57
CA ARG A 198 0.35 -17.11 -0.78
C ARG A 198 -0.57 -17.08 0.45
N ASP A 199 -0.98 -18.26 0.92
CA ASP A 199 -1.95 -18.41 2.00
C ASP A 199 -1.46 -17.82 3.33
N PHE A 200 -0.15 -17.74 3.56
CA PHE A 200 0.44 -17.09 4.74
C PHE A 200 0.24 -15.57 4.81
N PHE A 201 -0.16 -14.92 3.72
CA PHE A 201 -0.36 -13.47 3.67
C PHE A 201 -1.84 -13.08 3.51
N LEU A 202 -2.76 -14.00 3.76
CA LEU A 202 -4.19 -13.70 3.80
C LEU A 202 -4.60 -13.20 5.18
N LEU A 203 -5.42 -12.14 5.24
CA LEU A 203 -5.84 -11.49 6.49
C LEU A 203 -6.56 -12.48 7.44
N GLU A 204 -7.46 -13.30 6.90
CA GLU A 204 -8.20 -14.32 7.65
C GLU A 204 -7.41 -15.62 7.88
N ASN A 205 -6.13 -15.67 7.52
CA ASN A 205 -5.30 -16.87 7.62
C ASN A 205 -4.01 -16.59 8.40
N GLN A 206 -4.13 -15.84 9.50
CA GLN A 206 -3.02 -15.37 10.33
C GLN A 206 -2.99 -16.06 11.71
N LEU A 207 -1.82 -16.00 12.35
CA LEU A 207 -1.64 -16.32 13.77
C LEU A 207 -1.20 -15.08 14.54
N PRO A 208 -1.60 -14.94 15.82
CA PRO A 208 -1.04 -13.93 16.69
C PRO A 208 0.47 -14.11 16.76
N PHE A 209 1.23 -13.04 16.50
CA PHE A 209 2.68 -13.10 16.48
C PHE A 209 3.25 -13.50 17.84
N GLN A 210 2.54 -13.25 18.93
CA GLN A 210 2.89 -13.74 20.27
C GLN A 210 3.04 -15.27 20.31
N VAL A 211 2.15 -16.03 19.63
CA VAL A 211 2.27 -17.49 19.50
C VAL A 211 3.58 -17.85 18.81
N LEU A 212 3.90 -17.17 17.71
CA LEU A 212 5.15 -17.38 16.98
C LEU A 212 6.37 -17.04 17.84
N LYS A 213 6.32 -15.94 18.61
CA LYS A 213 7.39 -15.51 19.51
C LYS A 213 7.69 -16.55 20.58
N VAL A 214 6.64 -17.10 21.22
CA VAL A 214 6.78 -18.20 22.19
C VAL A 214 7.48 -19.38 21.54
N LEU A 215 6.98 -19.87 20.40
CA LEU A 215 7.59 -21.02 19.71
C LEU A 215 9.05 -20.75 19.31
N MET A 216 9.33 -19.56 18.74
CA MET A 216 10.68 -19.17 18.31
C MET A 216 11.69 -19.17 19.46
N ASN A 217 11.34 -18.67 20.65
CA ASN A 217 12.23 -18.63 21.81
C ASN A 217 12.76 -20.01 22.23
N TRP A 218 11.96 -21.05 21.97
CA TRP A 218 12.30 -22.43 22.35
C TRP A 218 13.08 -23.20 21.28
N ARG A 219 13.21 -22.65 20.09
CA ARG A 219 13.97 -23.27 19.00
C ARG A 219 15.21 -22.47 18.63
N PHE A 220 15.04 -21.17 18.42
CA PHE A 220 16.07 -20.29 17.87
C PHE A 220 16.81 -19.57 19.00
N GLU A 221 17.98 -19.01 18.68
CA GLU A 221 18.75 -18.22 19.64
C GLU A 221 18.50 -16.72 19.44
N ARG A 222 18.27 -15.99 20.55
CA ARG A 222 18.07 -14.53 20.55
C ARG A 222 17.01 -14.13 19.50
N ASN A 223 17.39 -13.32 18.51
CA ASN A 223 16.51 -12.77 17.48
C ASN A 223 16.57 -13.54 16.15
N GLU A 224 17.20 -14.72 16.12
CA GLU A 224 17.36 -15.52 14.89
C GLU A 224 16.01 -15.84 14.24
N GLY A 225 15.01 -16.25 15.02
CA GLY A 225 13.66 -16.53 14.49
C GLY A 225 13.04 -15.33 13.77
N GLU A 226 13.13 -14.14 14.35
CA GLU A 226 12.62 -12.91 13.74
C GLU A 226 13.42 -12.51 12.48
N LYS A 227 14.73 -12.74 12.47
CA LYS A 227 15.57 -12.56 11.28
C LYS A 227 15.13 -13.49 10.15
N ILE A 228 14.84 -14.76 10.45
CA ILE A 228 14.35 -15.73 9.46
C ILE A 228 12.99 -15.30 8.90
N ILE A 229 12.05 -14.87 9.74
CA ILE A 229 10.75 -14.33 9.27
C ILE A 229 10.97 -13.12 8.36
N THR A 230 11.84 -12.19 8.75
CA THR A 230 12.17 -11.00 7.95
C THR A 230 12.77 -11.39 6.59
N MET A 231 13.71 -12.35 6.57
CA MET A 231 14.28 -12.87 5.32
C MET A 231 13.22 -13.54 4.43
N PHE A 232 12.29 -14.29 5.01
CA PHE A 232 11.19 -14.92 4.28
C PHE A 232 10.25 -13.89 3.67
N ILE A 233 9.87 -12.84 4.41
CA ILE A 233 9.05 -11.74 3.89
C ILE A 233 9.81 -11.02 2.75
N ASN A 234 11.09 -10.70 2.94
CA ASN A 234 11.90 -10.04 1.91
C ASN A 234 12.00 -10.89 0.64
N ARG A 235 12.22 -12.21 0.74
CA ARG A 235 12.15 -13.13 -0.41
C ARG A 235 10.76 -13.27 -1.00
N SER A 236 9.73 -12.96 -0.22
CA SER A 236 8.33 -12.95 -0.68
C SER A 236 7.95 -11.67 -1.41
N ARG A 237 8.69 -10.58 -1.16
CA ARG A 237 8.58 -9.26 -1.80
C ARG A 237 9.50 -9.09 -3.02
N ALA A 238 10.72 -9.62 -2.97
CA ALA A 238 11.77 -9.34 -3.94
C ALA A 238 11.82 -10.34 -5.11
N GLN A 239 11.67 -9.81 -6.33
CA GLN A 239 12.36 -10.31 -7.52
C GLN A 239 13.86 -9.99 -7.45
N GLN A 240 14.66 -11.01 -7.75
CA GLN A 240 16.13 -11.06 -7.84
C GLN A 240 16.94 -10.89 -6.53
N GLU A 241 17.85 -11.85 -6.36
CA GLU A 241 18.98 -11.81 -5.45
C GLU A 241 19.92 -10.66 -5.85
N GLY A 242 19.82 -9.55 -5.14
CA GLY A 242 20.75 -8.44 -5.22
C GLY A 242 20.87 -7.84 -3.84
N LEU A 243 22.07 -7.96 -3.29
CA LEU A 243 22.60 -7.50 -2.00
C LEU A 243 22.17 -6.06 -1.60
N LEU A 244 20.89 -5.84 -1.30
CA LEU A 244 20.42 -4.63 -0.65
C LEU A 244 20.48 -4.87 0.86
N GLY A 245 21.21 -3.99 1.54
CA GLY A 245 21.57 -4.10 2.94
C GLY A 245 20.41 -4.59 3.79
N LEU A 246 20.67 -5.63 4.56
CA LEU A 246 19.83 -6.00 5.68
C LEU A 246 19.88 -4.81 6.64
N GLU A 247 18.98 -3.84 6.50
CA GLU A 247 18.74 -2.88 7.57
C GLU A 247 18.35 -3.73 8.78
N GLU A 248 19.27 -3.83 9.74
CA GLU A 248 18.96 -4.42 11.03
C GLU A 248 17.80 -3.59 11.58
N ARG A 249 16.66 -4.26 11.79
CA ARG A 249 15.54 -3.65 12.49
C ARG A 249 16.06 -3.07 13.79
N SER A 250 15.98 -1.75 13.91
CA SER A 250 15.97 -1.07 15.21
C SER A 250 14.87 -1.71 16.08
N ASP A 251 15.13 -1.84 17.38
CA ASP A 251 14.19 -2.44 18.34
C ASP A 251 12.77 -1.90 18.09
N ARG A 252 11.82 -2.80 17.84
CA ARG A 252 10.42 -2.40 17.68
C ARG A 252 9.90 -1.97 19.04
N ASP A 253 9.33 -0.78 19.10
CA ASP A 253 8.65 -0.27 20.30
C ASP A 253 7.41 -1.11 20.65
N HIS A 254 6.81 -1.81 19.66
CA HIS A 254 5.66 -2.69 19.84
C HIS A 254 5.83 -4.08 19.19
N LEU A 255 5.12 -5.06 19.74
CA LEU A 255 5.01 -6.40 19.15
C LEU A 255 3.94 -6.35 18.05
N PRO A 256 4.23 -6.75 16.79
CA PRO A 256 3.20 -6.82 15.76
C PRO A 256 2.13 -7.85 16.15
N THR A 257 0.89 -7.63 15.75
CA THR A 257 -0.23 -8.55 15.94
C THR A 257 -0.05 -9.82 15.12
N HIS A 258 0.37 -9.73 13.85
CA HIS A 258 0.50 -10.90 12.96
C HIS A 258 1.47 -10.68 11.79
N LEU A 259 1.68 -11.71 10.96
CA LEU A 259 2.65 -11.67 9.86
C LEU A 259 2.32 -10.61 8.80
N LEU A 260 1.05 -10.46 8.43
CA LEU A 260 0.62 -9.48 7.42
C LEU A 260 0.91 -8.01 7.83
N GLU A 261 0.82 -7.66 9.12
CA GLU A 261 1.23 -6.33 9.61
C GLU A 261 2.72 -6.09 9.38
N ILE A 262 3.56 -7.10 9.62
CA ILE A 262 5.00 -7.01 9.37
C ILE A 262 5.29 -6.74 7.88
N VAL A 263 4.49 -7.33 6.98
CA VAL A 263 4.60 -7.07 5.54
C VAL A 263 4.25 -5.62 5.24
N ARG A 264 3.16 -5.10 5.82
CA ARG A 264 2.73 -3.71 5.64
C ARG A 264 3.77 -2.71 6.15
N GLU A 265 4.26 -2.86 7.38
CA GLU A 265 5.31 -2.00 7.97
C GLU A 265 6.57 -1.93 7.09
N GLN A 266 6.86 -3.02 6.39
CA GLN A 266 8.01 -3.09 5.51
C GLN A 266 7.78 -2.45 4.13
N LEU A 267 6.53 -2.29 3.72
CA LEU A 267 6.13 -1.65 2.47
C LEU A 267 5.85 -0.15 2.66
N ILE A 268 5.37 0.26 3.82
CA ILE A 268 4.91 1.62 4.11
C ILE A 268 5.80 2.27 5.15
N ASP A 269 6.44 3.37 4.76
CA ASP A 269 6.97 4.34 5.72
C ASP A 269 5.89 5.37 6.02
N VAL A 270 5.29 5.29 7.20
CA VAL A 270 4.15 6.14 7.57
C VAL A 270 4.56 7.63 7.63
N SER A 271 5.84 7.92 7.91
CA SER A 271 6.34 9.29 7.94
C SER A 271 6.21 9.99 6.57
N ALA A 272 6.18 9.22 5.48
CA ALA A 272 6.00 9.75 4.13
C ALA A 272 4.60 10.33 3.87
N PHE A 273 3.61 10.06 4.74
CA PHE A 273 2.21 10.46 4.54
C PHE A 273 1.73 11.54 5.53
N TYR A 274 2.52 11.90 6.54
CA TYR A 274 2.16 12.90 7.56
C TYR A 274 2.54 14.35 7.20
N GLU A 275 3.26 14.58 6.10
CA GLU A 275 3.55 15.94 5.62
C GLU A 275 2.37 16.50 4.81
N GLY A 276 1.35 17.04 5.48
CA GLY A 276 0.34 17.87 4.80
C GLY A 276 -0.97 18.04 5.57
N GLY A 277 -1.24 19.25 6.06
CA GLY A 277 -2.43 19.56 6.87
C GLY A 277 -3.79 19.52 6.13
N CYS A 278 -4.84 19.52 6.95
CA CYS A 278 -6.29 19.68 6.73
C CYS A 278 -6.97 18.97 5.53
N TYR A 279 -7.88 18.07 5.89
CA TYR A 279 -8.74 17.14 5.15
C TYR A 279 -9.66 17.67 4.03
N LEU A 280 -9.44 18.89 3.51
CA LEU A 280 -10.39 19.55 2.60
C LEU A 280 -9.74 20.20 1.36
N ARG A 281 -8.46 19.96 1.10
CA ARG A 281 -7.74 20.58 -0.03
C ARG A 281 -7.33 19.60 -1.14
N GLY A 282 -7.90 18.40 -1.17
CA GLY A 282 -7.70 17.46 -2.26
C GLY A 282 -8.47 17.90 -3.50
N GLU A 283 -7.87 18.74 -4.34
CA GLU A 283 -8.36 18.87 -5.71
C GLU A 283 -8.22 17.49 -6.38
N TRP A 284 -9.33 16.94 -6.88
CA TRP A 284 -9.30 15.72 -7.69
C TRP A 284 -8.51 16.03 -8.96
N LEU A 285 -7.24 15.65 -8.98
CA LEU A 285 -6.37 15.85 -10.12
C LEU A 285 -6.73 14.83 -11.20
N SER A 286 -6.72 15.28 -12.45
CA SER A 286 -7.05 14.42 -13.59
C SER A 286 -5.86 13.49 -13.84
N TYR A 287 -5.97 12.24 -13.39
CA TYR A 287 -4.89 11.27 -13.55
C TYR A 287 -4.69 10.90 -15.03
N ARG A 288 -3.44 10.60 -15.39
CA ARG A 288 -2.98 10.35 -16.74
C ARG A 288 -2.14 9.09 -16.72
N SER A 289 -2.33 8.24 -17.71
CA SER A 289 -1.63 6.96 -17.77
C SER A 289 -0.13 7.16 -18.02
N ALA A 290 0.69 6.14 -17.79
CA ALA A 290 2.14 6.23 -17.95
C ALA A 290 2.56 6.66 -19.36
N LYS A 291 1.87 6.15 -20.39
CA LYS A 291 2.08 6.56 -21.77
C LYS A 291 1.80 8.05 -21.95
N GLU A 292 0.69 8.57 -21.44
CA GLU A 292 0.33 9.99 -21.55
C GLU A 292 1.35 10.87 -20.82
N LEU A 293 1.75 10.50 -19.60
CA LEU A 293 2.77 11.21 -18.84
C LEU A 293 4.10 11.29 -19.61
N ARG A 294 4.49 10.20 -20.28
CA ARG A 294 5.68 10.19 -21.15
C ARG A 294 5.57 11.18 -22.31
N THR A 295 4.40 11.31 -22.95
CA THR A 295 4.23 12.23 -24.09
C THR A 295 4.46 13.70 -23.71
N VAL A 296 4.12 14.07 -22.47
CA VAL A 296 4.35 15.43 -21.95
C VAL A 296 5.71 15.60 -21.28
N GLY A 297 6.61 14.63 -21.42
CA GLY A 297 8.00 14.71 -20.95
C GLY A 297 8.21 14.34 -19.49
N ILE A 298 7.28 13.64 -18.86
CA ILE A 298 7.45 12.98 -17.55
C ILE A 298 7.87 11.53 -17.82
N HIS A 299 9.14 11.21 -17.56
CA HIS A 299 9.72 9.90 -17.77
C HIS A 299 9.72 9.07 -16.48
N PHE A 300 9.78 7.75 -16.60
CA PHE A 300 9.77 6.87 -15.44
C PHE A 300 11.17 6.40 -15.08
N LYS A 301 11.43 6.31 -13.78
CA LYS A 301 12.70 5.80 -13.24
C LYS A 301 12.43 4.86 -12.06
N ARG A 302 13.20 3.79 -11.96
CA ARG A 302 13.16 2.89 -10.82
C ARG A 302 13.72 3.58 -9.56
N SER A 303 13.06 3.42 -8.42
CA SER A 303 13.56 3.88 -7.12
C SER A 303 14.52 2.85 -6.49
N GLU A 304 15.25 3.28 -5.46
CA GLU A 304 16.24 2.44 -4.77
C GLU A 304 15.58 1.50 -3.75
N SER A 305 14.41 1.88 -3.24
CA SER A 305 13.66 1.13 -2.24
C SER A 305 12.51 0.34 -2.85
N GLN A 306 12.14 -0.79 -2.24
CA GLN A 306 10.91 -1.53 -2.54
C GLN A 306 9.73 -1.11 -1.66
N ARG A 307 9.85 0.01 -0.94
CA ARG A 307 8.75 0.60 -0.16
C ARG A 307 7.78 1.30 -1.10
N PHE A 308 6.49 1.02 -0.96
CA PHE A 308 5.42 1.67 -1.71
C PHE A 308 5.41 3.18 -1.49
N SER A 309 5.85 3.65 -0.33
CA SER A 309 6.02 5.07 -0.01
C SER A 309 7.14 5.78 -0.79
N ASP A 310 8.07 5.08 -1.45
CA ASP A 310 9.20 5.69 -2.17
C ASP A 310 8.83 6.12 -3.61
N ILE A 311 7.77 6.92 -3.71
CA ILE A 311 7.35 7.59 -4.95
C ILE A 311 7.78 9.04 -4.90
N LYS A 312 8.56 9.49 -5.90
CA LYS A 312 9.12 10.86 -5.92
C LYS A 312 9.05 11.47 -7.30
N PHE A 313 8.76 12.77 -7.36
CA PHE A 313 8.82 13.54 -8.59
C PHE A 313 10.09 14.40 -8.62
N GLU A 314 10.89 14.25 -9.68
CA GLU A 314 12.13 14.99 -9.88
C GLU A 314 12.01 15.87 -11.13
N SER A 315 11.87 17.19 -10.94
CA SER A 315 11.89 18.13 -12.05
C SER A 315 13.34 18.45 -12.44
N SER A 316 13.81 17.97 -13.59
CA SER A 316 15.14 18.32 -14.13
C SER A 316 15.02 19.36 -15.26
N GLY A 317 15.17 20.63 -14.90
CA GLY A 317 15.19 21.75 -15.84
C GLY A 317 13.89 21.87 -16.68
N PHE A 318 14.03 22.36 -17.91
CA PHE A 318 12.89 22.55 -18.83
C PHE A 318 12.56 21.31 -19.67
N PHE A 319 13.41 20.27 -19.67
CA PHE A 319 13.41 19.26 -20.75
C PHE A 319 12.95 17.86 -20.34
N SER A 320 13.01 17.49 -19.07
CA SER A 320 12.60 16.16 -18.62
C SER A 320 12.33 16.15 -17.12
N SER A 321 11.13 15.71 -16.75
CA SER A 321 10.83 15.38 -15.36
C SER A 321 10.88 13.86 -15.21
N HIS A 322 11.21 13.36 -14.02
CA HIS A 322 11.24 11.94 -13.74
C HIS A 322 10.30 11.60 -12.59
N LEU A 323 9.41 10.65 -12.80
CA LEU A 323 8.62 10.02 -11.76
C LEU A 323 9.34 8.74 -11.33
N ARG A 324 9.84 8.74 -10.09
CA ARG A 324 10.47 7.57 -9.47
C ARG A 324 9.40 6.69 -8.84
N LEU A 325 9.44 5.40 -9.17
CA LEU A 325 8.51 4.40 -8.65
C LEU A 325 9.26 3.21 -8.03
N PRO A 326 8.74 2.63 -6.94
CA PRO A 326 9.30 1.42 -6.36
C PRO A 326 9.12 0.24 -7.32
N PRO A 327 10.15 -0.62 -7.48
CA PRO A 327 10.05 -1.78 -8.35
C PRO A 327 9.08 -2.82 -7.77
N ILE A 328 8.29 -3.46 -8.64
CA ILE A 328 7.28 -4.46 -8.26
C ILE A 328 7.26 -5.68 -9.18
N THR A 329 7.09 -6.84 -8.53
CA THR A 329 6.81 -8.15 -9.14
C THR A 329 5.32 -8.37 -9.31
N ILE A 330 4.87 -8.65 -10.53
CA ILE A 330 3.49 -9.07 -10.76
C ILE A 330 3.46 -10.56 -11.09
N ASP A 331 2.85 -11.36 -10.21
CA ASP A 331 2.62 -12.80 -10.38
C ASP A 331 1.17 -13.16 -9.97
N ASP A 332 0.78 -14.44 -10.10
CA ASP A 332 -0.57 -14.92 -9.75
C ASP A 332 -0.98 -14.66 -8.28
N SER A 333 -0.02 -14.40 -7.39
CA SER A 333 -0.26 -14.10 -5.98
C SER A 333 -0.38 -12.60 -5.69
N THR A 334 0.06 -11.72 -6.60
CA THR A 334 0.12 -10.27 -6.38
C THR A 334 -1.26 -9.69 -6.07
N LYS A 335 -2.30 -10.05 -6.84
CA LYS A 335 -3.67 -9.58 -6.61
C LYS A 335 -4.15 -9.90 -5.19
N SER A 336 -3.97 -11.16 -4.77
CA SER A 336 -4.34 -11.63 -3.44
C SER A 336 -3.58 -10.92 -2.32
N LYS A 337 -2.26 -10.75 -2.47
CA LYS A 337 -1.45 -10.02 -1.48
C LYS A 337 -1.88 -8.57 -1.30
N LEU A 338 -2.06 -7.84 -2.40
CA LEU A 338 -2.46 -6.42 -2.36
C LEU A 338 -3.85 -6.27 -1.73
N LEU A 339 -4.83 -7.08 -2.16
CA LEU A 339 -6.19 -7.03 -1.61
C LEU A 339 -6.25 -7.37 -0.12
N ASN A 340 -5.41 -8.29 0.38
CA ASN A 340 -5.37 -8.59 1.81
C ASN A 340 -4.69 -7.49 2.63
N LEU A 341 -3.68 -6.81 2.07
CA LEU A 341 -3.10 -5.61 2.71
C LEU A 341 -4.09 -4.44 2.72
N VAL A 342 -4.84 -4.23 1.64
CA VAL A 342 -5.93 -3.24 1.58
C VAL A 342 -7.04 -3.59 2.58
N ALA A 343 -7.43 -4.86 2.66
CA ALA A 343 -8.41 -5.32 3.64
C ALA A 343 -7.94 -5.12 5.09
N TYR A 344 -6.63 -5.31 5.35
CA TYR A 344 -6.04 -5.00 6.64
C TYR A 344 -6.17 -3.50 6.95
N GLU A 345 -5.80 -2.60 6.03
CA GLU A 345 -5.95 -1.14 6.23
C GLU A 345 -7.40 -0.66 6.39
N ALA A 346 -8.36 -1.39 5.82
CA ALA A 346 -9.78 -1.08 5.94
C ALA A 346 -10.40 -1.57 7.27
N CYS A 347 -9.61 -2.18 8.16
CA CYS A 347 -10.08 -2.64 9.46
C CYS A 347 -10.09 -1.50 10.50
N PRO A 348 -11.10 -1.44 11.38
CA PRO A 348 -11.36 -0.29 12.25
C PRO A 348 -10.29 -0.05 13.33
N ASP A 349 -9.50 -1.07 13.66
CA ASP A 349 -8.45 -1.06 14.68
C ASP A 349 -7.04 -0.98 14.10
N THR A 350 -6.91 -0.63 12.81
CA THR A 350 -5.63 -0.47 12.11
C THR A 350 -5.29 0.99 11.84
N PRO A 351 -4.02 1.33 11.55
CA PRO A 351 -3.63 2.72 11.27
C PRO A 351 -4.38 3.33 10.08
N ASP A 352 -4.95 4.52 10.29
CA ASP A 352 -5.78 5.27 9.33
C ASP A 352 -4.95 5.99 8.22
N ASP A 353 -3.74 5.50 7.92
CA ASP A 353 -2.86 6.14 6.93
C ASP A 353 -3.14 5.69 5.48
N PHE A 354 -3.80 4.54 5.30
CA PHE A 354 -4.15 3.93 4.00
C PHE A 354 -3.00 3.91 2.97
N GLY A 355 -1.75 3.72 3.42
CA GLY A 355 -0.56 3.79 2.56
C GLY A 355 -0.56 2.78 1.41
N VAL A 356 -0.95 1.51 1.66
CA VAL A 356 -1.02 0.48 0.60
C VAL A 356 -2.17 0.78 -0.36
N THR A 357 -3.33 1.14 0.17
CA THR A 357 -4.51 1.52 -0.62
C THR A 357 -4.19 2.71 -1.52
N SER A 358 -3.51 3.73 -0.99
CA SER A 358 -3.04 4.89 -1.74
C SER A 358 -2.05 4.52 -2.84
N TYR A 359 -1.15 3.57 -2.57
CA TYR A 359 -0.23 3.04 -3.58
C TYR A 359 -0.98 2.33 -4.71
N VAL A 360 -1.92 1.45 -4.38
CA VAL A 360 -2.73 0.72 -5.37
C VAL A 360 -3.48 1.70 -6.27
N CYS A 361 -4.21 2.67 -5.70
CA CYS A 361 -4.93 3.67 -6.49
C CYS A 361 -3.98 4.56 -7.32
N PHE A 362 -2.78 4.86 -6.81
CA PHE A 362 -1.77 5.60 -7.58
C PHE A 362 -1.24 4.78 -8.76
N MET A 363 -0.98 3.49 -8.55
CA MET A 363 -0.50 2.58 -9.60
C MET A 363 -1.56 2.34 -10.68
N ASP A 364 -2.83 2.17 -10.28
CA ASP A 364 -4.00 2.12 -11.16
C ASP A 364 -4.10 3.39 -12.04
N SER A 365 -3.96 4.57 -11.41
CA SER A 365 -3.97 5.85 -12.13
C SER A 365 -2.90 5.99 -13.22
N ILE A 366 -1.77 5.26 -13.11
CA ILE A 366 -0.69 5.28 -14.12
C ILE A 366 -0.70 4.05 -15.02
N ILE A 367 -1.42 2.97 -14.69
CA ILE A 367 -1.53 1.74 -15.47
C ILE A 367 -2.98 1.56 -15.87
N ASP A 368 -3.34 2.08 -17.05
CA ASP A 368 -4.71 1.97 -17.56
C ASP A 368 -4.79 0.88 -18.67
N HIS A 369 -3.73 0.77 -19.49
CA HIS A 369 -3.65 -0.16 -20.62
C HIS A 369 -2.30 -0.90 -20.70
N ASP A 370 -2.23 -1.91 -21.57
CA ASP A 370 -1.02 -2.70 -21.86
C ASP A 370 0.23 -1.84 -22.16
N LYS A 371 0.05 -0.71 -22.87
CA LYS A 371 1.14 0.22 -23.20
C LYS A 371 1.75 0.93 -22.00
N ASP A 372 0.98 1.11 -20.94
CA ASP A 372 1.49 1.69 -19.70
C ASP A 372 2.37 0.67 -18.97
N VAL A 373 1.95 -0.58 -18.95
CA VAL A 373 2.74 -1.70 -18.43
C VAL A 373 4.03 -1.88 -19.23
N GLU A 374 3.96 -1.82 -20.57
CA GLU A 374 5.12 -1.90 -21.46
C GLU A 374 6.17 -0.81 -21.11
N GLU A 375 5.72 0.43 -20.88
CA GLU A 375 6.58 1.54 -20.47
C GLU A 375 7.28 1.23 -19.13
N LEU A 376 6.54 0.85 -18.09
CA LEU A 376 7.10 0.56 -16.76
C LEU A 376 8.05 -0.65 -16.78
N ARG A 377 7.76 -1.66 -17.60
CA ARG A 377 8.64 -2.82 -17.82
C ARG A 377 9.94 -2.42 -18.50
N SER A 378 9.87 -1.54 -19.51
CA SER A 378 11.07 -1.05 -20.22
C SER A 378 12.06 -0.32 -19.30
N LYS A 379 11.58 0.21 -18.16
CA LYS A 379 12.39 0.90 -17.14
C LYS A 379 12.79 0.00 -15.97
N GLY A 380 12.40 -1.28 -15.99
CA GLY A 380 12.66 -2.22 -14.90
C GLY A 380 11.95 -1.88 -13.59
N ILE A 381 10.88 -1.09 -13.65
CA ILE A 381 10.00 -0.77 -12.51
C ILE A 381 9.03 -1.94 -12.31
N LEU A 382 8.46 -2.45 -13.39
CA LEU A 382 7.54 -3.57 -13.35
C LEU A 382 8.19 -4.80 -13.99
N LEU A 383 8.08 -5.94 -13.34
CA LEU A 383 8.51 -7.22 -13.88
C LEU A 383 7.32 -8.19 -13.87
N ASN A 384 6.87 -8.55 -15.08
CA ASN A 384 5.65 -9.31 -15.33
C ASN A 384 5.93 -10.82 -15.38
N PHE A 385 5.35 -11.57 -14.44
CA PHE A 385 5.28 -13.03 -14.37
C PHE A 385 3.83 -13.55 -14.36
N LEU A 386 2.84 -12.66 -14.50
CA LEU A 386 1.42 -13.00 -14.53
C LEU A 386 0.98 -13.48 -15.92
N GLY A 387 1.53 -12.89 -16.97
CA GLY A 387 1.17 -13.22 -18.34
C GLY A 387 1.42 -12.07 -19.30
N SER A 388 0.37 -11.65 -20.02
CA SER A 388 0.40 -10.49 -20.90
C SER A 388 0.43 -9.17 -20.14
N ASP A 389 0.78 -8.09 -20.82
CA ASP A 389 0.74 -6.74 -20.24
C ASP A 389 -0.70 -6.25 -20.03
N GLU A 390 -1.64 -6.70 -20.85
CA GLU A 390 -3.08 -6.44 -20.67
C GLU A 390 -3.60 -7.04 -19.37
N GLN A 391 -3.25 -8.29 -19.06
CA GLN A 391 -3.62 -8.91 -17.77
C GLN A 391 -3.05 -8.18 -16.55
N VAL A 392 -1.92 -7.49 -16.68
CA VAL A 392 -1.37 -6.68 -15.59
C VAL A 392 -2.15 -5.37 -15.44
N ALA A 393 -2.57 -4.75 -16.54
CA ALA A 393 -3.42 -3.57 -16.48
C ALA A 393 -4.78 -3.89 -15.87
N ASP A 394 -5.43 -4.97 -16.35
CA ASP A 394 -6.69 -5.47 -15.79
C ASP A 394 -6.57 -5.75 -14.29
N LEU A 395 -5.44 -6.31 -13.84
CA LEU A 395 -5.20 -6.56 -12.42
C LEU A 395 -5.25 -5.28 -11.57
N PHE A 396 -4.63 -4.17 -12.01
CA PHE A 396 -4.65 -2.93 -11.23
C PHE A 396 -6.04 -2.27 -11.26
N ASN A 397 -6.65 -2.20 -12.44
CA ASN A 397 -8.02 -1.70 -12.66
C ASN A 397 -9.05 -2.43 -11.76
N GLU A 398 -8.94 -3.76 -11.67
CA GLU A 398 -9.84 -4.57 -10.84
C GLU A 398 -9.58 -4.42 -9.33
N ILE A 399 -8.33 -4.24 -8.89
CA ILE A 399 -8.02 -4.09 -7.45
C ILE A 399 -8.47 -2.71 -6.95
N ALA A 400 -8.28 -1.65 -7.75
CA ALA A 400 -8.60 -0.28 -7.37
C ALA A 400 -10.10 0.03 -7.36
N THR A 401 -10.92 -0.87 -7.92
CA THR A 401 -12.38 -0.75 -7.90
C THR A 401 -12.89 -0.60 -6.46
N ASP A 402 -13.69 0.45 -6.22
CA ASP A 402 -14.29 0.80 -4.93
C ASP A 402 -13.29 1.13 -3.79
N LEU A 403 -12.01 1.33 -4.09
CA LEU A 403 -11.02 1.76 -3.10
C LEU A 403 -11.03 3.28 -2.92
N VAL A 404 -10.89 3.71 -1.67
CA VAL A 404 -10.75 5.13 -1.30
C VAL A 404 -9.34 5.35 -0.75
N PRO A 405 -8.44 6.01 -1.50
CA PRO A 405 -7.08 6.26 -1.02
C PRO A 405 -7.07 7.38 0.02
N ASN A 406 -5.96 7.49 0.77
CA ASN A 406 -5.72 8.65 1.61
C ASN A 406 -5.65 9.91 0.71
N PRO A 407 -6.44 10.97 0.99
CA PRO A 407 -6.38 12.21 0.21
C PRO A 407 -5.00 12.89 0.25
N HIS A 408 -4.23 12.68 1.32
CA HIS A 408 -2.85 13.18 1.48
C HIS A 408 -1.80 12.23 0.87
N GLY A 409 -2.20 11.01 0.49
CA GLY A 409 -1.36 10.02 -0.16
C GLY A 409 -0.72 10.57 -1.43
N TYR A 410 0.61 10.69 -1.42
CA TYR A 410 1.41 11.25 -2.52
C TYR A 410 0.97 12.65 -2.98
N ALA A 411 0.36 13.46 -2.11
CA ALA A 411 -0.21 14.75 -2.48
C ALA A 411 0.81 15.67 -3.19
N HIS A 412 2.03 15.77 -2.65
CA HIS A 412 3.11 16.54 -3.27
C HIS A 412 3.48 16.03 -4.67
N VAL A 413 3.60 14.71 -4.85
CA VAL A 413 3.91 14.10 -6.15
C VAL A 413 2.80 14.40 -7.15
N LYS A 414 1.55 14.23 -6.75
CA LYS A 414 0.37 14.51 -7.59
C LYS A 414 0.32 16.00 -7.99
N GLU A 415 0.59 16.91 -7.05
CA GLU A 415 0.69 18.36 -7.31
C GLU A 415 1.81 18.68 -8.30
N CYS A 416 2.99 18.05 -8.16
CA CYS A 416 4.10 18.23 -9.10
C CYS A 416 3.75 17.76 -10.52
N ILE A 417 3.06 16.63 -10.65
CA ILE A 417 2.58 16.12 -11.94
C ILE A 417 1.61 17.12 -12.58
N GLU A 418 0.62 17.61 -11.82
CA GLU A 418 -0.34 18.59 -12.31
C GLU A 418 0.34 19.90 -12.72
N ASN A 419 1.26 20.41 -11.90
CA ASN A 419 2.01 21.64 -12.20
C ASN A 419 2.88 21.51 -13.45
N HIS A 420 3.44 20.32 -13.70
CA HIS A 420 4.15 20.04 -14.95
C HIS A 420 3.20 20.12 -16.16
N TYR A 421 1.99 19.57 -16.01
CA TYR A 421 0.99 19.54 -17.08
C TYR A 421 0.40 20.93 -17.38
N LYS A 422 0.08 21.71 -16.35
CA LYS A 422 -0.39 23.10 -16.48
C LYS A 422 0.66 24.02 -17.14
N ASN A 423 1.94 23.66 -17.04
CA ASN A 423 3.02 24.43 -17.65
C ASN A 423 3.13 24.17 -19.17
N LYS A 424 2.40 24.97 -19.95
CA LYS A 424 2.40 24.93 -21.43
C LYS A 424 3.80 24.95 -22.05
N THR A 425 4.77 25.63 -21.43
CA THR A 425 6.14 25.67 -21.97
C THR A 425 6.82 24.31 -21.88
N LYS A 426 6.64 23.59 -20.77
CA LYS A 426 7.20 22.24 -20.59
C LYS A 426 6.55 21.24 -21.55
N VAL A 427 5.21 21.29 -21.66
CA VAL A 427 4.45 20.43 -22.58
C VAL A 427 4.85 20.68 -24.03
N TRP A 428 4.81 21.94 -24.49
CA TRP A 428 5.18 22.30 -25.86
C TRP A 428 6.62 21.91 -26.20
N MET A 429 7.56 22.09 -25.27
CA MET A 429 8.95 21.69 -25.48
C MET A 429 9.12 20.17 -25.54
N ALA A 430 8.36 19.40 -24.76
CA ALA A 430 8.36 17.94 -24.82
C ALA A 430 7.85 17.45 -26.19
N GLU A 431 6.72 18.01 -26.65
CA GLU A 431 6.14 17.74 -27.97
C GLU A 431 7.10 18.13 -29.10
N TRP A 432 7.71 19.32 -29.03
CA TRP A 432 8.69 19.80 -30.01
C TRP A 432 9.89 18.85 -30.11
N ARG A 433 10.45 18.42 -28.97
CA ARG A 433 11.53 17.45 -28.96
C ARG A 433 11.09 16.12 -29.58
N HIS A 434 9.90 15.63 -29.24
CA HIS A 434 9.37 14.41 -29.82
C HIS A 434 9.17 14.53 -31.33
N ALA A 435 8.69 15.67 -31.85
CA ALA A 435 8.48 15.87 -33.28
C ALA A 435 9.79 16.00 -34.07
N HIS A 436 10.80 16.70 -33.53
CA HIS A 436 12.02 17.04 -34.27
C HIS A 436 13.21 16.11 -34.01
N PHE A 437 13.24 15.41 -32.87
CA PHE A 437 14.36 14.56 -32.46
C PHE A 437 13.97 13.08 -32.29
N SER A 438 12.78 12.66 -32.75
CA SER A 438 12.37 11.24 -32.75
C SER A 438 13.00 10.42 -33.87
N SER A 439 13.40 11.05 -34.97
CA SER A 439 14.00 10.38 -36.14
C SER A 439 15.37 10.97 -36.47
N PRO A 440 16.38 10.14 -36.81
CA PRO A 440 17.67 10.65 -37.29
C PRO A 440 17.52 11.62 -38.47
N TRP A 441 16.53 11.40 -39.33
CA TRP A 441 16.26 12.24 -40.51
C TRP A 441 15.72 13.63 -40.14
N THR A 442 14.86 13.72 -39.12
CA THR A 442 14.35 15.03 -38.66
C THR A 442 15.46 15.86 -38.03
N VAL A 443 16.40 15.21 -37.33
CA VAL A 443 17.60 15.87 -36.78
C VAL A 443 18.49 16.41 -37.91
N ILE A 444 18.80 15.60 -38.92
CA ILE A 444 19.61 16.05 -40.06
C ILE A 444 18.94 17.23 -40.77
N THR A 445 17.63 17.14 -41.01
CA THR A 445 16.85 18.21 -41.66
C THR A 445 16.91 19.51 -40.84
N PHE A 446 16.78 19.40 -39.52
CA PHE A 446 16.88 20.55 -38.61
C PHE A 446 18.28 21.18 -38.64
N VAL A 447 19.34 20.38 -38.61
CA VAL A 447 20.73 20.86 -38.69
C VAL A 447 21.00 21.55 -40.04
N LEU A 448 20.53 20.97 -41.15
CA LEU A 448 20.65 21.58 -42.48
C LEU A 448 19.90 22.91 -42.57
N ALA A 449 18.71 23.01 -41.96
CA ALA A 449 17.95 24.26 -41.91
C ALA A 449 18.72 25.34 -41.13
N ILE A 450 19.29 25.02 -39.96
CA ILE A 450 20.12 25.95 -39.19
C ILE A 450 21.34 26.39 -40.01
N PHE A 451 22.02 25.44 -40.66
CA PHE A 451 23.19 25.73 -41.48
C PHE A 451 22.85 26.68 -42.64
N ALA A 452 21.73 26.44 -43.32
CA ALA A 452 21.24 27.32 -44.40
C ALA A 452 20.90 28.73 -43.90
N ILE A 453 20.30 28.86 -42.71
CA ILE A 453 20.02 30.15 -42.08
C ILE A 453 21.32 30.89 -41.76
N LEU A 454 22.30 30.22 -41.16
CA LEU A 454 23.60 30.81 -40.84
C LEU A 454 24.35 31.28 -42.10
N LEU A 455 24.31 30.49 -43.17
CA LEU A 455 24.84 30.89 -44.48
C LEU A 455 24.14 32.15 -45.00
N SER A 456 22.80 32.21 -44.90
CA SER A 456 22.01 33.36 -45.37
C SER A 456 22.32 34.64 -44.58
N VAL A 457 22.47 34.54 -43.26
CA VAL A 457 22.89 35.65 -42.40
C VAL A 457 24.31 36.11 -42.76
N THR A 458 25.23 35.17 -42.96
CA THR A 458 26.61 35.47 -43.35
C THR A 458 26.68 36.17 -44.71
N GLN A 459 25.92 35.68 -45.69
CA GLN A 459 25.80 36.32 -47.00
C GLN A 459 25.24 37.74 -46.88
N THR A 460 24.21 37.95 -46.06
CA THR A 460 23.61 39.28 -45.83
C THR A 460 24.62 40.23 -45.20
N ILE A 461 25.37 39.79 -44.18
CA ILE A 461 26.41 40.58 -43.53
C ILE A 461 27.50 40.97 -44.55
N LEU A 462 28.00 40.01 -45.33
CA LEU A 462 29.01 40.27 -46.36
C LEU A 462 28.52 41.26 -47.43
N ALA A 463 27.26 41.13 -47.87
CA ALA A 463 26.66 42.06 -48.82
C ALA A 463 26.56 43.49 -48.25
N VAL A 464 26.15 43.63 -46.99
CA VAL A 464 26.12 44.92 -46.29
C VAL A 464 27.53 45.52 -46.19
N PHE A 465 28.52 44.74 -45.78
CA PHE A 465 29.92 45.20 -45.73
C PHE A 465 30.41 45.69 -47.10
N GLN A 466 30.10 44.97 -48.18
CA GLN A 466 30.45 45.42 -49.54
C GLN A 466 29.79 46.75 -49.88
N THR A 467 28.51 46.96 -49.55
CA THR A 467 27.84 48.24 -49.82
C THR A 467 28.33 49.43 -48.99
N PHE A 468 28.98 49.22 -47.84
CA PHE A 468 29.50 50.30 -46.98
C PHE A 468 30.96 50.68 -47.26
N PHE A 469 31.74 49.79 -47.90
CA PHE A 469 33.17 50.00 -48.18
C PHE A 469 33.49 50.16 -49.68
N THR A 470 32.45 50.22 -50.52
CA THR A 470 32.54 50.60 -51.94
C THR A 470 31.83 51.93 -52.13
#